data_AF-A0A356E4H1-F1
#
_entry.id   AF-A0A356E4H1-F1
#
_cell.length_a   1.000
_cell.length_b   1.000
_cell.length_c   1.000
_cell.angle_alpha   90.00
_cell.angle_beta   90.00
_cell.angle_gamma   90.00
#
_symmetry.space_group_name_H-M   'P 1'
#
loop_
_entity.id
_entity.type
_entity.pdbx_description
1 polymer ?
#
loop_
_entity_poly.entity_id
_entity_poly.type
_entity_poly.pdbx_seq_one_letter_code
_entity_poly.pdbx_strand_id
1 'polypeptide(L)'
;HQLRGRVGRGSTASYCVLMYKPPLGKISQKRLQVLRDSQDGFVISEKDLEIRGPGEVLGTKQTGIAEFKVANLMRDRQMIPTVQHYARELIVKYPKEAELLIKRWLNNREVYSNV
;
A
#
# COMPACT_ATOMS: atom_id res chain seq x y z
N HIS A 1 9.01 -8.78 -8.85
CA HIS A 1 9.18 -9.71 -7.71
C HIS A 1 8.61 -11.09 -8.01
N GLN A 2 7.30 -11.22 -8.31
CA GLN A 2 6.66 -12.51 -8.59
C GLN A 2 7.39 -13.39 -9.63
N LEU A 3 7.79 -12.83 -10.77
CA LEU A 3 8.54 -13.56 -11.79
C LEU A 3 9.90 -14.08 -11.29
N ARG A 4 10.63 -13.28 -10.50
CA ARG A 4 11.90 -13.69 -9.87
C ARG A 4 11.70 -14.84 -8.89
N GLY A 5 10.58 -14.87 -8.15
CA GLY A 5 10.25 -15.97 -7.23
C GLY A 5 9.86 -17.29 -7.90
N ARG A 6 9.82 -17.34 -9.24
CA ARG A 6 9.62 -18.57 -10.01
C ARG A 6 10.94 -19.28 -10.37
N VAL A 7 12.10 -18.65 -10.17
CA VAL A 7 13.42 -19.28 -10.36
C VAL A 7 14.08 -19.56 -9.01
N GLY A 8 15.04 -20.50 -8.95
CA GLY A 8 15.79 -20.78 -7.71
C GLY A 8 15.07 -21.63 -6.65
N ARG A 9 14.13 -22.50 -7.06
CA ARG A 9 13.42 -23.43 -6.15
C ARG A 9 14.13 -24.77 -5.92
N GLY A 10 15.25 -25.01 -6.60
CA GLY A 10 16.06 -26.22 -6.48
C GLY A 10 17.40 -25.97 -5.78
N SER A 11 18.24 -27.00 -5.72
CA SER A 11 19.59 -26.95 -5.13
C SER A 11 20.61 -26.18 -5.98
N THR A 12 20.32 -25.95 -7.26
CA THR A 12 21.20 -25.23 -8.19
C THR A 12 21.00 -23.72 -8.07
N ALA A 13 22.11 -22.98 -7.94
CA ALA A 13 22.10 -21.52 -7.98
C ALA A 13 21.43 -21.03 -9.27
N SER A 14 20.48 -20.11 -9.13
CA SER A 14 19.74 -19.51 -10.23
C SER A 14 20.01 -18.01 -10.31
N TYR A 15 19.97 -17.47 -11.52
CA TYR A 15 20.22 -16.05 -11.78
C TYR A 15 18.96 -15.41 -12.37
N CYS A 16 18.67 -14.19 -11.95
CA CYS A 16 17.62 -13.35 -12.52
C CYS A 16 18.28 -12.12 -13.14
N VAL A 17 18.28 -12.03 -14.47
CA VAL A 17 18.86 -10.90 -15.21
C VAL A 17 17.75 -9.91 -15.54
N LEU A 18 17.93 -8.65 -15.15
CA LEU A 18 17.01 -7.55 -15.46
C LEU A 18 17.55 -6.75 -16.63
N MET A 19 16.95 -6.91 -17.81
CA MET A 19 17.32 -6.14 -19.01
C MET A 19 16.47 -4.88 -19.12
N TYR A 20 17.07 -3.77 -19.54
CA TYR A 20 16.37 -2.52 -19.82
C TYR A 20 17.03 -1.77 -20.97
N LYS A 21 16.29 -0.86 -21.61
CA LYS A 21 16.78 0.02 -22.67
C LYS A 21 16.90 1.47 -22.15
N PRO A 22 18.06 2.13 -22.28
CA PRO A 22 18.20 3.55 -21.97
C PRO A 22 17.42 4.47 -22.93
N PRO A 23 17.03 5.68 -22.49
CA PRO A 23 17.21 6.23 -21.16
C PRO A 23 16.12 5.75 -20.18
N LEU A 24 16.49 5.50 -18.93
CA LEU A 24 15.53 5.25 -17.87
C LEU A 24 15.11 6.57 -17.22
N GLY A 25 13.81 6.74 -16.99
CA GLY A 25 13.32 7.77 -16.08
C GLY A 25 13.76 7.49 -14.64
N LYS A 26 13.83 8.55 -13.81
CA LYS A 26 14.25 8.46 -12.40
C LYS A 26 13.46 7.42 -11.59
N ILE A 27 12.14 7.31 -11.84
CA ILE A 27 11.25 6.33 -11.19
C ILE A 27 11.62 4.90 -11.60
N SER A 28 11.78 4.64 -12.90
CA SER A 28 12.13 3.33 -13.43
C SER A 28 13.49 2.87 -12.92
N GLN A 29 14.46 3.78 -12.82
CA GLN A 29 15.78 3.50 -12.24
C GLN A 29 15.67 3.11 -10.76
N LYS A 30 14.91 3.86 -9.95
CA LYS A 30 14.66 3.51 -8.54
C LYS A 30 14.00 2.15 -8.38
N ARG A 31 12.99 1.82 -9.21
CA ARG A 31 12.31 0.51 -9.18
C ARG A 31 13.26 -0.64 -9.49
N LEU A 32 14.12 -0.49 -10.50
CA LEU A 32 15.14 -1.50 -10.84
C LEU A 32 16.16 -1.66 -9.71
N GLN A 33 16.59 -0.56 -9.09
CA GLN A 33 17.52 -0.57 -7.97
C GLN A 33 16.94 -1.33 -6.77
N VAL A 34 15.68 -1.04 -6.38
CA VAL A 34 14.98 -1.76 -5.31
C VAL A 34 14.88 -3.26 -5.58
N LEU A 35 14.60 -3.66 -6.82
CA LEU A 35 14.57 -5.07 -7.22
C LEU A 35 15.95 -5.73 -7.20
N ARG A 36 17.03 -4.97 -7.40
CA ARG A 36 18.41 -5.47 -7.31
C ARG A 36 18.88 -5.61 -5.85
N ASP A 37 18.55 -4.63 -5.03
CA ASP A 37 19.11 -4.53 -3.67
C ASP A 37 18.38 -5.42 -2.65
N SER A 38 17.13 -5.82 -2.93
CA SER A 38 16.35 -6.64 -1.99
C SER A 38 15.71 -7.86 -2.64
N GLN A 39 15.71 -8.95 -1.88
CA GLN A 39 14.95 -10.16 -2.18
C GLN A 39 13.61 -10.23 -1.44
N ASP A 40 13.48 -9.49 -0.34
CA ASP A 40 12.31 -9.45 0.52
C ASP A 40 11.13 -8.75 -0.18
N GLY A 41 10.02 -9.48 -0.30
CA GLY A 41 8.79 -8.98 -0.91
C GLY A 41 8.17 -7.82 -0.13
N PHE A 42 8.30 -7.79 1.20
CA PHE A 42 7.75 -6.71 2.02
C PHE A 42 8.50 -5.40 1.82
N VAL A 43 9.84 -5.45 1.85
CA VAL A 43 10.70 -4.29 1.58
C VAL A 43 10.43 -3.73 0.18
N ILE A 44 10.28 -4.62 -0.82
CA ILE A 44 9.99 -4.19 -2.20
C ILE A 44 8.62 -3.52 -2.29
N SER A 45 7.59 -4.05 -1.64
CA SER A 45 6.26 -3.44 -1.62
C SER A 45 6.25 -2.09 -0.91
N GLU A 46 6.97 -1.96 0.19
CA GLU A 46 7.12 -0.69 0.91
C GLU A 46 7.81 0.38 0.04
N LYS A 47 8.91 0.02 -0.61
CA LYS A 47 9.61 0.93 -1.54
C LYS A 47 8.79 1.26 -2.78
N ASP A 48 8.00 0.32 -3.31
CA ASP A 48 7.10 0.61 -4.43
C ASP A 48 5.99 1.59 -4.01
N LEU A 49 5.44 1.46 -2.81
CA LEU A 49 4.49 2.41 -2.22
C LEU A 49 5.13 3.80 -2.00
N GLU A 50 6.37 3.87 -1.50
CA GLU A 50 7.12 5.13 -1.41
C GLU A 50 7.32 5.79 -2.79
N ILE A 51 7.67 5.00 -3.81
CA ILE A 51 7.95 5.49 -5.17
C ILE A 51 6.67 5.97 -5.88
N ARG A 52 5.56 5.24 -5.72
CA ARG A 52 4.25 5.60 -6.29
C ARG A 52 3.56 6.71 -5.52
N GLY A 53 3.87 6.84 -4.25
CA GLY A 53 3.11 7.67 -3.32
C GLY A 53 1.77 7.02 -2.93
N PRO A 54 1.11 7.54 -1.88
CA PRO A 54 -0.11 6.95 -1.32
C PRO A 54 -1.32 7.01 -2.26
N GLY A 55 -1.28 7.85 -3.31
CA GLY A 55 -2.39 8.04 -4.25
C GLY A 55 -2.55 6.96 -5.31
N GLU A 56 -1.53 6.11 -5.54
CA GLU A 56 -1.55 5.10 -6.62
C GLU A 56 -1.70 3.65 -6.15
N VAL A 57 -1.43 3.35 -4.88
CA VAL A 57 -1.56 1.96 -4.35
C VAL A 57 -3.02 1.51 -4.22
N LEU A 58 -3.96 2.46 -4.21
CA LEU A 58 -5.40 2.19 -4.27
C LEU A 58 -5.94 2.20 -5.72
N GLY A 59 -5.06 2.03 -6.71
CA GLY A 59 -5.44 1.97 -8.11
C GLY A 59 -5.71 3.35 -8.70
N THR A 60 -5.13 3.60 -9.86
CA THR A 60 -5.63 4.55 -10.87
C THR A 60 -7.10 4.90 -10.70
N LYS A 61 -7.44 6.08 -10.15
CA LYS A 61 -8.78 6.71 -10.22
C LYS A 61 -9.96 5.72 -10.29
N GLN A 62 -9.96 4.67 -9.49
CA GLN A 62 -11.09 3.75 -9.43
C GLN A 62 -12.06 4.40 -8.46
N THR A 63 -13.02 5.06 -9.08
CA THR A 63 -14.25 5.58 -8.48
C THR A 63 -14.82 4.54 -7.50
N GLY A 64 -14.47 4.64 -6.22
CA GLY A 64 -14.92 3.67 -5.22
C GLY A 64 -14.23 3.77 -3.88
N ILE A 65 -12.94 4.15 -3.83
CA ILE A 65 -12.23 4.24 -2.55
C ILE A 65 -12.28 5.68 -2.05
N ALA A 66 -12.76 5.88 -0.83
CA ALA A 66 -12.66 7.16 -0.13
C ALA A 66 -11.19 7.57 -0.06
N GLU A 67 -10.80 8.59 -0.81
CA GLU A 67 -9.52 9.26 -0.61
C GLU A 67 -9.45 9.67 0.87
N PHE A 68 -8.38 9.28 1.55
CA PHE A 68 -8.13 9.76 2.90
C PHE A 68 -8.01 11.28 2.85
N LYS A 69 -9.06 11.98 3.29
CA LYS A 69 -9.12 13.46 3.24
C LYS A 69 -8.04 14.14 4.09
N VAL A 70 -7.57 13.44 5.13
CA VAL A 70 -6.66 13.99 6.16
C VAL A 70 -5.46 13.09 6.42
N ALA A 71 -5.65 11.77 6.36
CA ALA A 71 -4.62 10.80 6.69
C ALA A 71 -3.68 10.53 5.51
N ASN A 72 -2.39 10.51 5.79
CA ASN A 72 -1.37 10.03 4.87
C ASN A 72 -0.75 8.77 5.49
N LEU A 73 -1.09 7.60 4.98
CA LEU A 73 -0.68 6.31 5.56
C LEU A 73 0.85 6.15 5.71
N MET A 74 1.64 6.81 4.87
CA MET A 74 3.10 6.77 4.95
C MET A 74 3.64 7.69 6.04
N ARG A 75 3.16 8.93 6.09
CA ARG A 75 3.51 9.89 7.16
C ARG A 75 3.02 9.40 8.52
N ASP A 76 1.82 8.86 8.56
CA ASP A 76 1.06 8.56 9.77
C ASP A 76 1.21 7.10 10.22
N ARG A 77 2.10 6.33 9.58
CA ARG A 77 2.25 4.88 9.80
C ARG A 77 2.38 4.50 11.27
N GLN A 78 3.18 5.25 12.03
CA GLN A 78 3.41 4.98 13.45
C GLN A 78 2.15 5.19 14.30
N MET A 79 1.20 6.01 13.84
CA MET A 79 -0.05 6.28 14.54
C MET A 79 -1.14 5.27 14.20
N ILE A 80 -1.01 4.50 13.11
CA ILE A 80 -2.06 3.55 12.66
C ILE A 80 -2.48 2.56 13.77
N PRO A 81 -1.58 1.90 14.51
CA PRO A 81 -1.98 0.98 15.57
C PRO A 81 -2.80 1.66 16.67
N THR A 82 -2.40 2.87 17.06
CA THR A 82 -3.08 3.69 18.07
C THR A 82 -4.45 4.15 17.58
N VAL A 83 -4.56 4.58 16.33
CA VAL A 83 -5.85 4.96 15.71
C VAL A 83 -6.80 3.76 15.67
N GLN A 84 -6.32 2.56 15.33
CA GLN A 84 -7.14 1.34 15.34
C GLN A 84 -7.59 0.93 16.74
N HIS A 85 -6.79 1.19 17.77
CA HIS A 85 -7.18 0.97 19.16
C HIS A 85 -8.34 1.89 19.54
N TYR A 86 -8.18 3.21 19.36
CA TYR A 86 -9.21 4.18 19.72
C TYR A 86 -10.47 4.08 18.85
N ALA A 87 -10.34 3.73 17.57
CA ALA A 87 -11.50 3.49 16.72
C ALA A 87 -12.37 2.34 17.25
N ARG A 88 -11.75 1.24 17.72
CA ARG A 88 -12.47 0.13 18.36
C ARG A 88 -13.12 0.55 19.66
N GLU A 89 -12.40 1.28 20.51
CA GLU A 89 -12.98 1.81 21.75
C GLU A 89 -14.17 2.74 21.49
N LEU A 90 -14.06 3.62 20.49
CA LEU A 90 -15.10 4.57 20.12
C LEU A 90 -16.38 3.86 19.68
N ILE A 91 -16.26 2.82 18.85
CA ILE A 91 -17.41 2.03 18.38
C ILE A 91 -18.12 1.33 19.55
N VAL A 92 -17.36 0.82 20.53
CA VAL A 92 -17.93 0.09 21.67
C VAL A 92 -18.53 1.02 22.72
N LYS A 93 -17.82 2.08 23.09
CA LYS A 93 -18.20 2.98 24.20
C LYS A 93 -19.13 4.10 23.76
N TYR A 94 -19.03 4.54 22.49
CA TYR A 94 -19.73 5.71 21.95
C TYR A 94 -20.32 5.41 20.56
N PRO A 95 -21.23 4.42 20.46
CA PRO A 95 -21.74 3.94 19.16
C PRO A 95 -22.47 5.03 18.37
N LYS A 96 -23.19 5.95 19.04
CA LYS A 96 -23.92 7.04 18.40
C LYS A 96 -22.96 8.06 17.77
N GLU A 97 -21.92 8.43 18.49
CA GLU A 97 -20.89 9.37 18.04
C GLU A 97 -20.08 8.76 16.89
N ALA A 98 -19.75 7.46 16.99
CA ALA A 98 -19.12 6.71 15.91
C ALA A 98 -19.97 6.75 14.63
N GLU A 99 -21.28 6.52 14.73
CA GLU A 99 -22.22 6.58 13.61
C GLU A 99 -22.28 7.99 12.99
N LEU A 100 -22.33 9.04 13.81
CA LEU A 100 -22.30 10.43 13.34
C LEU A 100 -21.00 10.75 12.60
N LEU A 101 -19.86 10.27 13.08
CA LEU A 101 -18.56 10.45 12.43
C LEU A 101 -18.49 9.68 11.10
N ILE A 102 -18.94 8.43 11.08
CA ILE A 102 -19.03 7.62 9.86
C ILE A 102 -19.92 8.34 8.84
N LYS A 103 -21.11 8.79 9.24
CA LYS A 103 -22.03 9.52 8.35
C LYS A 103 -21.41 10.81 7.82
N ARG A 104 -20.75 11.60 8.68
CA ARG A 104 -20.09 12.85 8.30
C ARG A 104 -18.95 12.65 7.29
N TRP A 105 -18.14 11.61 7.47
CA TRP A 105 -16.91 11.44 6.70
C TRP A 105 -17.04 10.50 5.49
N LEU A 106 -17.90 9.47 5.58
CA LEU A 106 -18.07 8.43 4.57
C LEU A 106 -19.40 8.51 3.79
N ASN A 107 -20.38 9.29 4.27
CA ASN A 107 -21.65 9.65 3.64
C ASN A 107 -22.18 8.69 2.56
N ASN A 108 -23.07 7.74 2.89
CA ASN A 108 -23.79 6.81 1.99
C ASN A 108 -23.05 6.28 0.74
N ARG A 109 -21.71 6.30 0.68
CA ARG A 109 -20.94 5.58 -0.34
C ARG A 109 -20.99 4.11 0.06
N GLU A 110 -22.04 3.46 -0.42
CA GLU A 110 -22.29 2.05 -0.27
C GLU A 110 -21.10 1.22 -0.77
N VAL A 111 -20.95 0.06 -0.12
CA VAL A 111 -20.12 -1.09 -0.49
C VAL A 111 -18.62 -0.97 -0.16
N TYR A 112 -18.28 -1.29 1.09
CA TYR A 112 -16.89 -1.49 1.56
C TYR A 112 -16.60 -2.92 2.04
N SER A 113 -17.51 -3.87 1.87
CA SER A 113 -17.25 -5.26 2.24
C SER A 113 -17.97 -6.23 1.29
N ASN A 114 -17.27 -6.57 0.21
CA ASN A 114 -17.39 -7.86 -0.45
C ASN A 114 -16.00 -8.26 -0.95
N VAL A 115 -15.13 -8.56 0.03
CA VAL A 115 -14.01 -9.49 -0.08
C VAL A 115 -13.96 -10.26 1.22
#